data_AF-A0A6I9ZB84-F1
#
_entry.id   AF-A0A6I9ZB84-F1
#
_cell.length_a   1.000
_cell.length_b   1.000
_cell.length_c   1.000
_cell.angle_alpha   90.00
_cell.angle_beta   90.00
_cell.angle_gamma   90.00
#
_symmetry.space_group_name_H-M   'P 1'
#
loop_
_entity.id
_entity.type
_entity.pdbx_description
1 polymer ?
#
loop_
_entity_poly.entity_id
_entity_poly.type
_entity_poly.pdbx_seq_one_letter_code
_entity_poly.pdbx_strand_id
1 'polypeptide(L)'
;RALRILYVMRLARHSLGLQTLGLTVRRCTREFGLLLLFLCVAMALFSPLVYLAESELGAKQEFTSVPTSYWWAVISMTTVGYGDMVPRSIPGQVVALSSILSGILLMAFPVTSIFHTFSRSYSELKEQQQR
;
A
#
# COMPACT_ATOMS: atom_id res chain seq x y z
N ARG A 1 -6.93 -28.34 -6.82
CA ARG A 1 -6.27 -27.04 -7.16
C ARG A 1 -5.20 -26.64 -6.14
N ALA A 2 -5.44 -26.74 -4.83
CA ALA A 2 -4.44 -26.47 -3.77
C ALA A 2 -3.12 -27.26 -3.88
N LEU A 3 -3.15 -28.49 -4.41
CA LEU A 3 -1.94 -29.32 -4.61
C LEU A 3 -0.92 -28.71 -5.60
N ARG A 4 -1.34 -27.84 -6.54
CA ARG A 4 -0.39 -27.10 -7.41
C ARG A 4 0.40 -26.05 -6.62
N ILE A 5 -0.20 -25.43 -5.62
CA ILE A 5 0.44 -24.42 -4.76
C ILE A 5 1.53 -25.09 -3.90
N LEU A 6 1.26 -26.30 -3.41
CA LEU A 6 2.25 -27.14 -2.72
C LEU A 6 3.42 -27.56 -3.63
N TYR A 7 3.18 -27.72 -4.93
CA TYR A 7 4.24 -28.03 -5.90
C TYR A 7 5.13 -26.80 -6.19
N VAL A 8 4.55 -25.61 -6.29
CA VAL A 8 5.30 -24.32 -6.41
C VAL A 8 6.14 -24.07 -5.14
N MET A 9 5.64 -24.43 -3.96
CA MET A 9 6.42 -24.42 -2.71
C MET A 9 7.60 -25.40 -2.74
N ARG A 10 7.55 -26.46 -3.55
CA ARG A 10 8.68 -27.39 -3.75
C ARG A 10 9.80 -26.75 -4.58
N LEU A 11 9.45 -25.86 -5.53
CA LEU A 11 10.41 -25.04 -6.27
C LEU A 11 11.09 -23.99 -5.37
N ALA A 12 10.38 -23.46 -4.37
CA ALA A 12 10.95 -22.56 -3.38
C ALA A 12 12.13 -23.18 -2.62
N ARG A 13 12.09 -24.50 -2.38
CA ARG A 13 13.18 -25.25 -1.72
C ARG A 13 14.48 -25.29 -2.54
N HIS A 14 14.41 -25.11 -3.86
CA HIS A 14 15.58 -25.10 -4.75
C HIS A 14 16.06 -23.68 -5.12
N SER A 15 15.24 -22.65 -4.92
CA SER A 15 15.62 -21.26 -5.21
C SER A 15 15.88 -20.49 -3.93
N LEU A 16 17.13 -20.07 -3.74
CA LEU A 16 17.56 -19.15 -2.69
C LEU A 16 16.71 -17.88 -2.63
N GLY A 17 16.36 -17.32 -3.80
CA GLY A 17 15.56 -16.10 -3.88
C GLY A 17 14.16 -16.29 -3.30
N LEU A 18 13.49 -17.40 -3.59
CA LEU A 18 12.13 -17.64 -3.12
C LEU A 18 12.08 -17.99 -1.62
N GLN A 19 13.11 -18.68 -1.10
CA GLN A 19 13.30 -18.86 0.35
C GLN A 19 13.55 -17.53 1.06
N THR A 20 14.40 -16.68 0.50
CA THR A 20 14.68 -15.34 1.03
C THR A 20 13.40 -14.50 1.08
N LEU A 21 12.61 -14.50 -0.01
CA LEU A 21 11.34 -13.77 -0.07
C LEU A 21 10.36 -14.25 1.01
N GLY A 22 10.18 -15.56 1.16
CA GLY A 22 9.28 -16.11 2.18
C GLY A 22 9.69 -15.74 3.61
N LEU A 23 10.98 -15.81 3.94
CA LEU A 23 11.51 -15.39 5.24
C LEU A 23 11.38 -13.88 5.45
N THR A 24 11.66 -13.10 4.41
CA THR A 24 11.53 -11.63 4.43
C THR A 24 10.09 -11.23 4.72
N VAL A 25 9.11 -11.81 4.01
CA VAL A 25 7.68 -11.53 4.24
C VAL A 25 7.28 -11.85 5.68
N ARG A 26 7.70 -12.99 6.21
CA ARG A 26 7.40 -13.38 7.59
C ARG A 26 8.02 -12.40 8.60
N ARG A 27 9.27 -11.97 8.38
CA ARG A 27 9.98 -11.01 9.23
C ARG A 27 9.38 -9.60 9.14
N CYS A 28 8.90 -9.19 7.96
CA CYS A 28 8.31 -7.87 7.72
C CYS A 28 6.80 -7.78 8.07
N THR A 29 6.17 -8.84 8.58
CA THR A 29 4.73 -8.84 8.91
C THR A 29 4.32 -7.67 9.81
N ARG A 30 5.16 -7.31 10.80
CA ARG A 30 4.93 -6.16 11.67
C ARG A 30 4.98 -4.83 10.89
N GLU A 31 5.88 -4.71 9.93
CA GLU A 31 6.05 -3.51 9.10
C GLU A 31 4.88 -3.33 8.14
N PHE A 32 4.40 -4.43 7.54
CA PHE A 32 3.16 -4.43 6.77
C PHE A 32 1.95 -4.04 7.62
N GLY A 33 1.89 -4.49 8.88
CA GLY A 33 0.85 -4.08 9.82
C GLY A 33 0.88 -2.58 10.14
N LEU A 34 2.07 -2.03 10.34
CA LEU A 34 2.26 -0.59 10.56
C LEU A 34 1.91 0.24 9.32
N LEU A 35 2.29 -0.21 8.12
CA LEU A 35 1.88 0.42 6.86
C LEU A 35 0.36 0.47 6.75
N LEU A 36 -0.31 -0.66 6.97
CA LEU A 36 -1.75 -0.76 6.87
C LEU A 36 -2.43 0.17 7.89
N LEU A 37 -1.89 0.24 9.11
CA LEU A 37 -2.37 1.16 10.14
C LEU A 37 -2.25 2.62 9.70
N PHE A 38 -1.08 3.06 9.22
CA PHE A 38 -0.89 4.44 8.76
C PHE A 38 -1.77 4.77 7.55
N LEU A 39 -1.92 3.83 6.61
CA LEU A 39 -2.81 3.99 5.46
C LEU A 39 -4.26 4.15 5.92
N CYS A 40 -4.75 3.32 6.85
CA CYS A 40 -6.09 3.44 7.40
C CYS A 40 -6.32 4.77 8.11
N VAL A 41 -5.35 5.23 8.91
CA VAL A 41 -5.43 6.54 9.58
C VAL A 41 -5.48 7.68 8.57
N ALA A 42 -4.59 7.67 7.58
CA ALA A 42 -4.54 8.71 6.55
C ALA A 42 -5.83 8.71 5.72
N MET A 43 -6.36 7.55 5.35
CA MET A 43 -7.66 7.44 4.69
C MET A 43 -8.80 8.02 5.54
N ALA A 44 -8.83 7.74 6.84
CA ALA A 44 -9.82 8.28 7.77
C ALA A 44 -9.72 9.81 7.92
N LEU A 45 -8.56 10.40 7.68
CA LEU A 45 -8.35 11.85 7.69
C LEU A 45 -8.72 12.51 6.36
N PHE A 46 -8.23 11.98 5.23
CA PHE A 46 -8.42 12.62 3.92
C PHE A 46 -9.82 12.37 3.31
N SER A 47 -10.45 11.24 3.61
CA SER A 47 -11.76 10.88 3.07
C SER A 47 -12.89 11.87 3.48
N PRO A 48 -13.03 12.27 4.77
CA PRO A 48 -13.99 13.31 5.14
C PRO A 48 -13.63 14.69 4.60
N LEU A 49 -12.33 15.01 4.50
CA LEU A 49 -11.88 16.31 3.98
C LEU A 49 -12.26 16.53 2.51
N VAL A 50 -12.06 15.51 1.67
CA VAL A 50 -12.47 15.60 0.26
C VAL A 50 -13.99 15.62 0.12
N TYR A 51 -14.69 14.85 0.97
CA TYR A 51 -16.16 14.84 1.00
C TYR A 51 -16.71 16.23 1.30
N LEU A 52 -16.19 16.90 2.33
CA LEU A 52 -16.60 18.26 2.71
C LEU A 52 -16.24 19.29 1.63
N ALA A 53 -15.04 19.20 1.05
CA ALA A 53 -14.61 20.11 0.00
C ALA A 53 -15.51 20.01 -1.25
N GLU A 54 -15.88 18.80 -1.64
CA GLU A 54 -16.77 18.57 -2.79
C GLU A 54 -18.26 18.75 -2.45
N SER A 55 -18.68 18.60 -1.18
CA SER A 55 -20.08 18.79 -0.80
C SER A 55 -20.49 20.26 -0.77
N GLU A 56 -19.57 21.16 -0.39
CA GLU A 56 -19.82 22.60 -0.24
C GLU A 56 -19.59 23.38 -1.55
N LEU A 57 -18.60 22.99 -2.37
CA LEU A 57 -18.19 23.73 -3.57
C LEU A 57 -18.27 22.92 -4.89
N GLY A 58 -18.54 21.61 -4.82
CA GLY A 58 -18.52 20.71 -5.97
C GLY A 58 -19.92 20.40 -6.53
N ALA A 59 -19.96 19.97 -7.79
CA ALA A 59 -21.13 19.32 -8.35
C ALA A 59 -21.27 17.93 -7.70
N LYS A 60 -22.29 17.76 -6.86
CA LYS A 60 -22.54 16.64 -5.93
C LYS A 60 -22.81 15.27 -6.58
N GLN A 61 -22.04 14.86 -7.60
CA GLN A 61 -22.33 13.66 -8.40
C GLN A 61 -21.57 12.41 -7.95
N GLU A 62 -20.28 12.52 -7.60
CA GLU A 62 -19.44 11.35 -7.31
C GLU A 62 -19.25 11.11 -5.79
N PHE A 63 -19.08 12.16 -4.99
CA PHE A 63 -18.82 12.07 -3.54
C PHE A 63 -20.12 12.09 -2.72
N THR A 64 -20.92 11.04 -2.82
CA THR A 64 -22.24 10.97 -2.16
C THR A 64 -22.17 10.69 -0.66
N SER A 65 -21.16 9.94 -0.21
CA SER A 65 -21.00 9.53 1.19
C SER A 65 -19.52 9.44 1.63
N VAL A 66 -19.28 9.39 2.94
CA VAL A 66 -17.92 9.16 3.47
C VAL A 66 -17.38 7.76 3.07
N PRO A 67 -18.20 6.69 3.10
CA PRO A 67 -17.79 5.38 2.57
C PRO A 67 -17.31 5.38 1.12
N THR A 68 -18.01 6.09 0.22
CA THR A 68 -17.58 6.20 -1.19
C THR A 68 -16.29 7.01 -1.32
N SER A 69 -16.07 7.98 -0.44
CA SER A 69 -14.83 8.78 -0.40
C SER A 69 -13.61 7.96 0.05
N TYR A 70 -13.81 6.87 0.82
CA TYR A 70 -12.73 5.93 1.14
C TYR A 70 -12.21 5.20 -0.09
N TRP A 71 -13.09 4.81 -1.02
CA TRP A 71 -12.67 4.16 -2.25
C TRP A 71 -11.71 5.04 -3.04
N TRP A 72 -12.09 6.31 -3.24
CA TRP A 72 -11.21 7.31 -3.84
C TRP A 72 -9.89 7.47 -3.07
N ALA A 73 -9.95 7.58 -1.73
CA ALA A 73 -8.74 7.73 -0.92
C ALA A 73 -7.78 6.52 -1.08
N VAL A 74 -8.29 5.28 -1.10
CA VAL A 74 -7.47 4.08 -1.35
C VAL A 74 -6.74 4.19 -2.69
N ILE A 75 -7.48 4.40 -3.78
CA ILE A 75 -6.93 4.34 -5.13
C ILE A 75 -5.98 5.50 -5.40
N SER A 76 -6.21 6.68 -4.81
CA SER A 76 -5.32 7.83 -4.93
C SER A 76 -4.06 7.69 -4.09
N MET A 77 -4.17 7.26 -2.82
CA MET A 77 -3.01 7.08 -1.94
C MET A 77 -2.11 5.93 -2.38
N THR A 78 -2.69 4.89 -3.00
CA THR A 78 -1.93 3.78 -3.60
C THR A 78 -1.46 4.09 -5.03
N THR A 79 -1.67 5.31 -5.52
CA THR A 79 -1.28 5.78 -6.87
C THR A 79 -1.87 4.97 -8.03
N VAL A 80 -2.96 4.23 -7.81
CA VAL A 80 -3.67 3.47 -8.85
C VAL A 80 -4.48 4.42 -9.75
N GLY A 81 -5.30 5.28 -9.14
CA GLY A 81 -6.03 6.35 -9.83
C GLY A 81 -6.90 5.91 -11.01
N TYR A 82 -7.93 5.08 -10.79
CA TYR A 82 -8.83 4.63 -11.86
C TYR A 82 -9.55 5.76 -12.61
N GLY A 83 -9.76 6.91 -11.95
CA GLY A 83 -10.41 8.08 -12.55
C GLY A 83 -11.94 8.00 -12.61
N ASP A 84 -12.53 7.00 -11.95
CA ASP A 84 -13.96 6.87 -11.72
C ASP A 84 -14.51 7.97 -10.80
N MET A 85 -13.74 8.34 -9.77
CA MET A 85 -14.06 9.44 -8.87
C MET A 85 -12.89 10.44 -8.83
N VAL A 86 -13.15 11.73 -9.05
CA VAL A 86 -12.11 12.78 -9.01
C VAL A 86 -12.70 14.09 -8.48
N PRO A 87 -12.08 14.75 -7.48
CA PRO A 87 -12.55 16.03 -7.00
C PRO A 87 -12.39 17.11 -8.07
N ARG A 88 -13.44 17.91 -8.27
CA ARG A 88 -13.45 18.98 -9.30
C ARG A 88 -13.38 20.38 -8.71
N SER A 89 -13.65 20.54 -7.43
CA SER A 89 -13.53 21.82 -6.73
C SER A 89 -12.05 22.15 -6.49
N ILE A 90 -11.72 23.45 -6.47
CA ILE A 90 -10.37 23.93 -6.10
C ILE A 90 -9.93 23.41 -4.72
N PRO A 91 -10.73 23.51 -3.63
CA PRO A 91 -10.33 22.96 -2.33
C PRO A 91 -10.18 21.42 -2.38
N GLY A 92 -11.04 20.72 -3.12
CA GLY A 92 -10.95 19.28 -3.28
C GLY A 92 -9.66 18.84 -3.99
N GLN A 93 -9.21 19.61 -4.98
CA GLN A 93 -7.93 19.37 -5.67
C GLN A 93 -6.71 19.59 -4.76
N VAL A 94 -6.75 20.59 -3.86
CA VAL A 94 -5.68 20.80 -2.87
C VAL A 94 -5.61 19.62 -1.90
N VAL A 95 -6.77 19.15 -1.42
CA VAL A 95 -6.85 17.96 -0.56
C VAL A 95 -6.33 16.73 -1.32
N ALA A 96 -6.70 16.55 -2.58
CA ALA A 96 -6.21 15.47 -3.43
C ALA A 96 -4.69 15.48 -3.60
N LEU A 97 -4.10 16.65 -3.85
CA LEU A 97 -2.65 16.78 -3.96
C LEU A 97 -1.96 16.36 -2.64
N SER A 98 -2.49 16.84 -1.51
CA SER A 98 -1.94 16.50 -0.19
C SER A 98 -2.07 15.02 0.16
N SER A 99 -3.18 14.37 -0.22
CA SER A 99 -3.41 12.94 0.06
C SER A 99 -2.50 12.06 -0.79
N ILE A 100 -2.28 12.40 -2.06
CA ILE A 100 -1.36 11.68 -2.97
C ILE A 100 0.07 11.79 -2.45
N LEU A 101 0.52 13.00 -2.11
CA LEU A 101 1.87 13.21 -1.55
C LEU A 101 2.08 12.41 -0.25
N SER A 102 1.09 12.43 0.65
CA SER A 102 1.11 11.65 1.88
C SER A 102 1.18 10.13 1.59
N GLY A 103 0.40 9.63 0.63
CA GLY A 103 0.42 8.23 0.22
C GLY A 103 1.79 7.77 -0.29
N ILE A 104 2.44 8.57 -1.13
CA ILE A 104 3.79 8.28 -1.63
C ILE A 104 4.80 8.20 -0.48
N LEU A 105 4.76 9.15 0.45
CA LEU A 105 5.65 9.18 1.61
C LEU A 105 5.42 7.96 2.54
N LEU A 106 4.16 7.60 2.78
CA LEU A 106 3.80 6.44 3.59
C LEU A 106 4.25 5.11 2.95
N MET A 107 4.17 4.99 1.63
CA MET A 107 4.61 3.79 0.91
C MET A 107 6.14 3.68 0.81
N ALA A 108 6.86 4.80 0.81
CA ALA A 108 8.32 4.79 0.72
C ALA A 108 8.97 4.04 1.91
N PHE A 109 8.49 4.28 3.14
CA PHE A 109 9.08 3.72 4.35
C PHE A 109 9.07 2.17 4.42
N PRO A 110 7.92 1.48 4.22
CA PRO A 110 7.87 0.01 4.19
C PRO A 110 8.66 -0.57 3.03
N VAL A 111 8.65 0.06 1.85
CA VAL A 111 9.42 -0.42 0.69
C VAL A 111 10.91 -0.46 1.03
N THR A 112 11.44 0.60 1.64
CA THR A 112 12.83 0.65 2.10
C THR A 112 13.11 -0.40 3.18
N SER A 113 12.22 -0.56 4.15
CA SER A 113 12.38 -1.52 5.25
C SER A 113 12.35 -2.99 4.78
N ILE A 114 11.42 -3.32 3.88
CA ILE A 114 11.34 -4.63 3.21
C ILE A 114 12.63 -4.89 2.41
N PHE A 115 13.13 -3.90 1.68
CA PHE A 115 14.38 -4.02 0.94
C PHE A 115 15.58 -4.31 1.85
N HIS A 116 15.70 -3.60 2.98
CA HIS A 116 16.76 -3.86 3.96
C HIS A 116 16.65 -5.26 4.56
N THR A 117 15.46 -5.70 4.95
CA THR A 117 15.23 -7.04 5.48
C THR A 117 15.54 -8.11 4.44
N PHE A 118 15.15 -7.90 3.18
CA PHE A 118 15.46 -8.78 2.07
C PHE A 118 16.95 -8.91 1.85
N SER A 119 17.66 -7.77 1.77
CA SER A 119 19.12 -7.74 1.58
C SER A 119 19.84 -8.48 2.70
N ARG A 120 19.43 -8.27 3.95
CA ARG A 120 19.97 -8.96 5.10
C ARG A 120 19.71 -10.48 5.04
N SER A 121 18.46 -10.89 4.82
CA SER A 121 18.10 -12.30 4.73
C SER A 121 18.78 -13.00 3.54
N TYR A 122 19.01 -12.29 2.43
CA TYR A 122 19.71 -12.81 1.27
C TYR A 122 21.18 -13.12 1.59
N SER A 123 21.88 -12.17 2.24
CA SER A 123 23.27 -12.34 2.65
C SER A 123 23.44 -13.47 3.67
N GLU A 124 22.55 -13.55 4.68
CA GLU A 124 22.53 -14.63 5.68
C GLU A 124 22.40 -16.03 5.04
N LEU A 125 21.48 -16.19 4.09
CA LEU A 125 21.28 -17.45 3.38
C LEU A 125 22.44 -17.82 2.45
N LYS A 126 23.05 -16.82 1.79
CA LYS A 126 24.19 -17.04 0.90
C LYS A 126 25.42 -17.54 1.67
N GLU A 127 25.68 -16.99 2.85
CA GLU A 127 26.77 -17.46 3.73
C GLU A 127 26.54 -18.87 4.26
N GLN A 128 25.30 -19.22 4.60
CA GLN A 128 24.96 -20.57 5.07
C GLN A 128 25.13 -21.65 4.00
N GLN A 129 25.01 -21.30 2.71
CA GLN A 129 25.20 -22.24 1.61
C GLN A 129 26.68 -22.39 1.18
N GLN A 130 27.55 -21.45 1.57
CA GLN A 130 28.99 -21.54 1.35
C GLN A 130 29.74 -22.29 2.46
N ARG A 131 29.11 -22.49 3.63
CA ARG A 131 29.63 -23.36 4.71
C ARG A 131 29.17 -24.79 4.49
#